data_AF-X1NSK2-F1
#
_entry.id   AF-X1NSK2-F1
#
_cell.length_a   1.000
_cell.length_b   1.000
_cell.length_c   1.000
_cell.angle_alpha   90.00
_cell.angle_beta   90.00
_cell.angle_gamma   90.00
#
_symmetry.space_group_name_H-M   'P 1'
#
loop_
_entity.id
_entity.type
_entity.pdbx_description
1 polymer ?
#
loop_
_entity_poly.entity_id
_entity_poly.type
_entity_poly.pdbx_seq_one_letter_code
_entity_poly.pdbx_strand_id
1 'polypeptide(L)'
;MNLEDKFRELQKKGEGTHMPHIYYGDPHEEFSLRLIETLVENGADILEFGIPFSDPTADGPTFQAVCERALENGMTPTRCIEGS
;
A
#
# COMPACT_ATOMS: atom_id res chain seq x y z
N MET A 1 -4.06 16.40 -4.47
CA MET A 1 -5.49 16.02 -4.47
C MET A 1 -5.76 15.28 -3.18
N ASN A 2 -6.84 15.59 -2.47
CA ASN A 2 -7.22 14.83 -1.28
C ASN A 2 -8.19 13.69 -1.65
N LEU A 3 -8.53 12.84 -0.68
CA LEU A 3 -9.40 11.69 -0.88
C LEU A 3 -10.79 12.08 -1.41
N GLU A 4 -11.39 13.13 -0.86
CA GLU A 4 -12.72 13.60 -1.27
C GLU A 4 -12.75 14.07 -2.73
N ASP A 5 -11.72 14.81 -3.15
CA ASP A 5 -11.59 15.31 -4.51
C ASP A 5 -11.53 14.16 -5.51
N LYS A 6 -10.79 13.09 -5.20
CA LYS A 6 -10.64 11.93 -6.07
C LYS A 6 -11.95 11.16 -6.24
N PHE A 7 -12.68 10.94 -5.15
CA PHE A 7 -14.01 10.31 -5.23
C PHE A 7 -15.00 11.15 -6.04
N ARG A 8 -15.00 12.49 -5.88
CA ARG A 8 -15.85 13.38 -6.69
C ARG A 8 -15.49 13.33 -8.17
N GLU A 9 -14.19 13.24 -8.51
CA GLU A 9 -13.73 13.08 -9.89
C GLU A 9 -14.24 11.78 -10.51
N LEU A 10 -14.02 10.64 -9.84
CA LEU A 10 -14.44 9.32 -10.33
C LEU A 10 -15.96 9.21 -10.45
N GLN A 11 -16.71 9.77 -9.49
CA GLN A 11 -18.16 9.83 -9.57
C GLN A 11 -18.65 10.61 -10.81
N LYS A 12 -18.02 11.74 -11.14
CA LYS A 12 -18.34 12.51 -12.35
C LYS A 12 -18.04 11.74 -13.64
N LYS A 13 -17.03 10.86 -13.61
CA LYS A 13 -16.67 9.99 -14.73
C LYS A 13 -17.54 8.72 -14.82
N GLY A 14 -18.30 8.39 -13.77
CA GLY A 14 -19.05 7.14 -13.70
C GLY A 14 -18.14 5.91 -13.50
N GLU A 15 -16.95 6.11 -12.93
CA GLU A 15 -15.95 5.08 -12.71
C GLU A 15 -15.94 4.61 -11.26
N GLY A 16 -15.57 3.34 -11.04
CA GLY A 16 -15.23 2.83 -9.72
C GLY A 16 -13.84 3.28 -9.28
N THR A 17 -13.54 3.13 -7.99
CA THR A 17 -12.21 3.44 -7.44
C THR A 17 -11.32 2.22 -7.43
N HIS A 18 -10.16 2.33 -8.06
CA HIS A 18 -9.11 1.31 -7.99
C HIS A 18 -8.14 1.64 -6.84
N MET A 19 -8.23 0.87 -5.76
CA MET A 19 -7.44 1.06 -4.54
C MET A 19 -6.63 -0.20 -4.21
N PRO A 20 -5.40 -0.34 -4.74
CA PRO A 20 -4.51 -1.43 -4.37
C PRO A 20 -4.02 -1.29 -2.92
N HIS A 21 -3.90 -2.42 -2.23
CA HIS A 21 -3.30 -2.51 -0.90
C HIS A 21 -1.92 -3.16 -0.97
N ILE A 22 -0.93 -2.55 -0.32
CA ILE A 22 0.46 -3.02 -0.27
C ILE A 22 1.04 -2.87 1.14
N TYR A 23 2.08 -3.64 1.47
CA TYR A 23 2.95 -3.34 2.60
C TYR A 23 4.29 -2.84 2.09
N TYR A 24 4.80 -1.76 2.66
CA TYR A 24 6.13 -1.27 2.35
C TYR A 24 7.18 -2.20 2.97
N GLY A 25 8.25 -2.48 2.22
CA GLY A 25 9.33 -3.38 2.63
C GLY A 25 9.10 -4.86 2.29
N ASP A 26 8.03 -5.23 1.58
CA ASP A 26 7.84 -6.58 1.03
C ASP A 26 8.05 -6.62 -0.50
N PRO A 27 8.89 -7.54 -1.03
CA PRO A 27 9.85 -8.39 -0.33
C PRO A 27 11.10 -7.62 0.13
N HIS A 28 11.26 -6.36 -0.29
CA HIS A 28 12.25 -5.39 0.18
C HIS A 28 11.86 -3.99 -0.32
N GLU A 29 12.46 -2.94 0.24
CA GLU A 29 12.03 -1.54 0.04
C GLU A 29 12.14 -1.06 -1.41
N GLU A 30 13.24 -1.40 -2.10
CA GLU A 30 13.42 -1.06 -3.52
C GLU A 30 12.29 -1.64 -4.39
N PHE A 31 11.81 -2.84 -4.07
CA PHE A 31 10.68 -3.41 -4.80
C PHE A 31 9.40 -2.66 -4.48
N SER A 32 9.14 -2.33 -3.23
CA SER A 32 7.95 -1.57 -2.83
C SER A 32 7.88 -0.22 -3.55
N LEU A 33 9.01 0.50 -3.67
CA LEU A 33 9.07 1.76 -4.43
C LEU A 33 8.69 1.55 -5.90
N ARG A 34 9.29 0.57 -6.58
CA ARG A 34 8.95 0.26 -7.98
C ARG A 34 7.49 -0.18 -8.14
N LEU A 35 6.96 -0.93 -7.18
CA LEU A 35 5.57 -1.37 -7.18
C LEU A 35 4.62 -0.17 -7.08
N ILE A 36 4.90 0.77 -6.19
CA ILE A 36 4.12 2.01 -6.02
C ILE A 36 4.10 2.81 -7.33
N GLU A 37 5.27 3.04 -7.92
CA GLU A 37 5.38 3.74 -9.22
C GLU A 37 4.57 3.02 -10.30
N THR A 38 4.73 1.69 -10.40
CA THR A 38 4.01 0.87 -11.38
C THR A 38 2.49 0.96 -11.18
N LEU A 39 2.00 0.88 -9.94
CA LEU A 39 0.57 0.97 -9.64
C LEU A 39 0.01 2.33 -10.02
N VAL A 40 0.71 3.42 -9.72
CA VAL A 40 0.31 4.78 -10.10
C VAL A 40 0.29 4.94 -11.62
N GLU A 41 1.32 4.50 -12.32
CA GLU A 41 1.41 4.55 -13.79
C GLU A 41 0.29 3.74 -14.48
N ASN A 42 -0.21 2.69 -13.81
CA ASN A 42 -1.25 1.81 -14.33
C ASN A 42 -2.64 2.09 -13.75
N GLY A 43 -2.86 3.29 -13.21
CA GLY A 43 -4.20 3.79 -12.88
C GLY A 43 -4.71 3.40 -11.49
N ALA A 44 -3.82 3.22 -10.51
CA ALA A 44 -4.23 3.28 -9.10
C ALA A 44 -4.75 4.70 -8.77
N ASP A 45 -5.96 4.77 -8.22
CA ASP A 45 -6.57 6.03 -7.82
C ASP A 45 -6.12 6.47 -6.43
N ILE A 46 -5.98 5.49 -5.54
CA ILE A 46 -5.59 5.61 -4.14
C ILE A 46 -4.71 4.39 -3.84
N LEU A 47 -3.67 4.57 -3.03
CA LEU A 47 -2.88 3.45 -2.51
C LEU A 47 -3.19 3.28 -1.02
N GLU A 48 -3.50 2.07 -0.62
CA GLU A 48 -3.59 1.70 0.79
C GLU A 48 -2.23 1.14 1.23
N PHE A 49 -1.61 1.82 2.19
CA PHE A 49 -0.30 1.47 2.73
C PHE A 49 -0.44 0.79 4.08
N GLY A 50 -0.19 -0.52 4.12
CA GLY A 50 -0.08 -1.31 5.33
C GLY A 50 1.22 -1.02 6.07
N ILE A 51 1.11 -0.79 7.39
CA ILE A 51 2.24 -0.78 8.31
C ILE A 51 2.30 -2.17 8.95
N PRO A 52 3.41 -2.91 8.83
CA PRO A 52 3.49 -4.26 9.35
C PRO A 52 3.35 -4.29 10.88
N PHE A 53 2.55 -5.23 11.36
CA PHE A 53 2.19 -5.44 12.76
C PHE A 53 2.46 -6.89 13.18
N SER A 54 2.98 -7.09 14.39
CA SER A 54 3.41 -8.40 14.88
C SER A 54 2.28 -9.41 15.10
N ASP A 55 1.02 -8.95 15.12
CA ASP A 55 -0.16 -9.82 15.34
C ASP A 55 -1.31 -9.47 14.37
N PRO A 56 -1.17 -9.71 13.05
CA PRO A 56 -2.12 -9.31 12.02
C PRO A 56 -3.33 -10.26 11.94
N THR A 57 -4.09 -10.38 13.03
CA THR A 57 -5.19 -11.34 13.18
C THR A 57 -6.41 -11.05 12.30
N ALA A 58 -6.55 -9.81 11.81
CA ALA A 58 -7.62 -9.40 10.91
C ALA A 58 -7.34 -9.73 9.43
N ASP A 59 -6.09 -10.06 9.09
CA ASP A 59 -5.66 -10.28 7.72
C ASP A 59 -5.72 -11.75 7.31
N GLY A 60 -5.91 -11.98 6.00
CA GLY A 60 -5.80 -13.32 5.41
C GLY A 60 -4.35 -13.80 5.29
N PRO A 61 -4.11 -15.10 5.02
CA PRO A 61 -2.78 -15.72 5.06
C PRO A 61 -1.75 -15.05 4.15
N THR A 62 -2.17 -14.54 2.99
CA THR A 62 -1.29 -13.78 2.09
C THR A 62 -0.76 -12.52 2.77
N PHE A 63 -1.63 -11.72 3.37
CA PHE A 63 -1.23 -10.48 4.02
C PHE A 63 -0.52 -10.71 5.36
N GLN A 64 -0.85 -11.78 6.08
CA GLN A 64 -0.06 -12.22 7.23
C GLN A 64 1.39 -12.52 6.84
N ALA A 65 1.61 -13.26 5.74
CA ALA A 65 2.95 -13.60 5.27
C ALA A 65 3.73 -12.38 4.75
N VAL A 66 3.05 -11.45 4.08
CA VAL A 66 3.62 -10.17 3.64
C VAL A 66 4.06 -9.34 4.85
N CYS A 67 3.22 -9.29 5.89
CA CYS A 67 3.48 -8.59 7.14
C CYS A 67 4.72 -9.14 7.85
N GLU A 68 4.82 -10.48 7.94
CA GLU A 68 5.99 -11.17 8.53
C GLU A 68 7.29 -10.82 7.78
N ARG A 69 7.31 -10.92 6.45
CA ARG A 69 8.50 -10.57 5.65
C ARG A 69 8.90 -9.10 5.81
N ALA A 70 7.93 -8.19 5.85
CA ALA A 70 8.20 -6.78 6.08
C ALA A 70 8.81 -6.53 7.48
N LEU A 71 8.34 -7.22 8.53
CA LEU A 71 8.94 -7.17 9.86
C LEU A 71 10.36 -7.73 9.88
N GLU A 72 10.60 -8.86 9.20
CA GLU A 72 11.93 -9.46 9.07
C GLU A 72 12.93 -8.52 8.37
N ASN A 73 12.45 -7.69 7.44
CA ASN A 73 13.22 -6.63 6.78
C ASN A 73 13.43 -5.37 7.65
N GLY A 74 12.99 -5.40 8.91
CA GLY A 74 13.19 -4.29 9.86
C GLY A 74 12.32 -3.07 9.55
N MET A 75 11.14 -3.28 8.95
CA MET A 75 10.19 -2.20 8.74
C MET A 75 9.63 -1.69 10.07
N THR A 76 9.52 -0.37 10.16
CA THR A 76 8.91 0.33 11.29
C THR A 76 7.95 1.38 10.76
N PRO A 77 6.99 1.89 11.55
CA PRO A 77 6.10 2.96 11.10
C PRO A 77 6.84 4.15 10.49
N THR A 78 7.96 4.58 11.10
CA THR A 78 8.80 5.67 10.60
C THR A 78 9.37 5.36 9.20
N ARG A 79 9.96 4.16 9.02
CA ARG A 79 10.54 3.77 7.72
C ARG A 79 9.48 3.67 6.62
N CYS A 80 8.30 3.13 6.93
CA CYS A 80 7.20 3.05 5.99
C CYS A 80 6.67 4.43 5.55
N ILE A 81 6.65 5.42 6.46
CA ILE A 81 6.14 6.77 6.16
C ILE A 81 7.19 7.62 5.42
N GLU A 82 8.46 7.49 5.79
CA GLU A 82 9.53 8.31 5.22
C GLU A 82 10.07 7.76 3.90
N GLY A 83 9.94 6.45 3.64
CA GLY A 83 10.49 5.79 2.46
C GLY A 83 12.02 5.83 2.43
N SER A 84 12.66 5.24 3.45
CA SER A 84 14.10 5.35 3.75
C SER A 84 14.90 4.04 3.71
#